data_AF-A0A2E0L8T6-F1
#
_entry.id   AF-A0A2E0L8T6-F1
#
_cell.length_a   1.000
_cell.length_b   1.000
_cell.length_c   1.000
_cell.angle_alpha   90.00
_cell.angle_beta   90.00
_cell.angle_gamma   90.00
#
_symmetry.space_group_name_H-M   'P 1'
#
loop_
_entity.id
_entity.type
_entity.pdbx_description
1 polymer ?
#
loop_
_entity_poly.entity_id
_entity_poly.type
_entity_poly.pdbx_seq_one_letter_code
_entity_poly.pdbx_strand_id
1 'polypeptide(L)'
;MPDKSGDMKEINTCPSCSKDNPINMAICQFCGELLPLPPRALSTEPVPHHPADVTSIKPPTAIEVSELRGKGVALIVRGHQDPILIQGSDIVLGRYDPGAQLPTVDLTPYNAGALGVSRSHARLRIQEEVCLIEDLNSTNGTWVNQQRLPAGKTHGLASGDVIQLGQLMLQIYFDHAAAVRSVEERISFKTPAKLTPHFLATRISPYLTALAAVQAICDEVRGVDPSPIEINGISIEGPMIITVQITGAREALRLAKGSLKEWRQVNAGKLNQFLVVKEAVGKRTGLLMGEEGEQIATVTSDEAMALQLGRELREGEIRLAFEFLREIAPGFSGDDRKASTEKLISPLHVLAFSPLHVTTGSNSLAH
;
A
#
# COMPACT_ATOMS: atom_id res chain seq x y z
N MET A 1 14.50 45.19 47.92
CA MET A 1 13.54 45.35 46.81
C MET A 1 13.29 43.97 46.24
N PRO A 2 12.02 43.51 46.18
CA PRO A 2 11.68 42.16 45.73
C PRO A 2 11.53 42.12 44.20
N ASP A 3 11.27 40.91 43.68
CA ASP A 3 10.81 40.57 42.32
C ASP A 3 11.97 40.27 41.32
N LYS A 4 12.07 39.14 40.59
CA LYS A 4 11.06 38.18 40.10
C LYS A 4 11.70 36.79 39.88
N SER A 5 11.39 35.80 40.71
CA SER A 5 11.45 34.40 40.30
C SER A 5 10.11 34.05 39.64
N GLY A 6 9.92 34.53 38.42
CA GLY A 6 8.78 34.16 37.60
C GLY A 6 9.07 32.86 36.89
N ASP A 7 8.72 31.73 37.51
CA ASP A 7 8.60 30.45 36.80
C ASP A 7 7.65 30.66 35.62
N MET A 8 8.21 30.77 34.41
CA MET A 8 7.45 30.78 33.17
C MET A 8 6.73 29.43 33.07
N LYS A 9 5.48 29.38 33.52
CA LYS A 9 4.60 28.24 33.27
C LYS A 9 4.40 28.15 31.77
N GLU A 10 5.08 27.21 31.15
CA GLU A 10 4.85 26.83 29.77
C GLU A 10 3.37 26.46 29.61
N ILE A 11 2.66 27.23 28.79
CA ILE A 11 1.23 27.08 28.51
C ILE A 11 1.02 26.64 27.07
N ASN A 12 0.00 25.79 26.87
CA ASN A 12 -0.46 25.28 25.60
C ASN A 12 -1.92 25.71 25.39
N THR A 13 -2.14 26.62 24.45
CA THR A 13 -3.47 27.19 24.18
C THR A 13 -4.30 26.25 23.32
N CYS A 14 -5.51 25.95 23.76
CA CYS A 14 -6.42 25.04 23.06
C CYS A 14 -6.90 25.65 21.72
N PRO A 15 -6.75 24.95 20.57
CA PRO A 15 -7.19 25.48 19.28
C PRO A 15 -8.72 25.53 19.12
N SER A 16 -9.46 24.78 19.94
CA SER A 16 -10.93 24.67 19.85
C SER A 16 -11.65 25.69 20.74
N CYS A 17 -11.17 25.95 21.96
CA CYS A 17 -11.83 26.90 22.89
C CYS A 17 -10.96 28.08 23.34
N SER A 18 -9.72 28.18 22.83
CA SER A 18 -8.77 29.27 23.09
C SER A 18 -8.37 29.48 24.55
N LYS A 19 -8.64 28.53 25.44
CA LYS A 19 -8.19 28.57 26.84
C LYS A 19 -6.82 27.94 27.01
N ASP A 20 -6.05 28.49 27.92
CA ASP A 20 -4.69 28.05 28.20
C ASP A 20 -4.66 26.84 29.13
N ASN A 21 -3.90 25.83 28.73
CA ASN A 21 -3.67 24.60 29.49
C ASN A 21 -2.18 24.50 29.84
N PRO A 22 -1.80 23.74 30.87
CA PRO A 22 -0.40 23.39 31.13
C PRO A 22 0.22 22.61 29.96
N ILE A 23 1.51 22.83 29.65
CA ILE A 23 2.22 22.23 28.49
C ILE A 23 2.21 20.67 28.46
N ASN A 24 2.03 20.02 29.61
CA ASN A 24 2.05 18.56 29.76
C ASN A 24 0.64 17.92 29.69
N MET A 25 -0.41 18.69 29.41
CA MET A 25 -1.74 18.13 29.16
C MET A 25 -1.89 17.74 27.69
N ALA A 26 -2.26 16.47 27.46
CA ALA A 26 -2.64 15.98 26.14
C ALA A 26 -4.08 16.37 25.75
N ILE A 27 -4.90 16.77 26.72
CA ILE A 27 -6.33 17.05 26.55
C ILE A 27 -6.68 18.35 27.27
N CYS A 28 -7.45 19.23 26.61
CA CYS A 28 -7.90 20.50 27.15
C CYS A 28 -8.85 20.30 28.34
N GLN A 29 -8.49 20.82 29.51
CA GLN A 29 -9.28 20.66 30.73
C GLN A 29 -10.63 21.41 30.71
N PHE A 30 -10.84 22.30 29.74
CA PHE A 30 -12.05 23.13 29.66
C PHE A 30 -13.07 22.68 28.61
N CYS A 31 -12.64 22.00 27.54
CA CYS A 31 -13.53 21.57 26.47
C CYS A 31 -13.32 20.12 26.01
N GLY A 32 -12.26 19.44 26.45
CA GLY A 32 -11.99 18.03 26.13
C GLY A 32 -11.29 17.76 24.80
N GLU A 33 -10.90 18.79 24.04
CA GLU A 33 -10.16 18.64 22.78
C GLU A 33 -8.72 18.17 23.00
N LEU A 34 -8.15 17.37 22.09
CA LEU A 34 -6.74 17.01 22.11
C LEU A 34 -5.85 18.25 21.87
N LEU A 35 -4.87 18.46 22.74
CA LEU A 35 -3.93 19.57 22.63
C LEU A 35 -2.71 19.16 21.79
N PRO A 36 -2.18 20.05 20.92
CA PRO A 36 -0.98 19.77 20.15
C PRO A 36 0.21 19.58 21.09
N LEU A 37 0.87 18.42 21.06
CA LEU A 37 2.05 18.16 21.88
C LEU A 37 3.19 19.11 21.48
N PRO A 38 3.94 19.70 22.43
CA PRO A 38 5.08 20.52 22.08
C PRO A 38 6.14 19.67 21.35
N PRO A 39 6.68 20.15 20.21
CA PRO A 39 7.74 19.45 19.50
C PRO A 39 9.03 19.55 20.32
N ARG A 40 9.52 18.45 20.90
CA ARG A 40 10.89 18.42 21.41
C ARG A 40 11.86 18.12 20.26
N ALA A 41 12.45 19.20 19.76
CA ALA A 41 13.76 19.35 19.16
C ALA A 41 14.21 18.33 18.09
N LEU A 42 13.84 18.60 16.84
CA LEU A 42 14.82 18.85 15.77
C LEU A 42 14.31 20.07 15.01
N SER A 43 14.90 21.24 15.25
CA SER A 43 14.66 22.42 14.40
C SER A 43 15.91 23.30 14.37
N THR A 44 16.33 23.64 13.17
CA THR A 44 17.27 24.73 12.86
C THR A 44 16.54 26.07 12.95
N GLU A 45 17.24 27.09 13.47
CA GLU A 45 16.69 28.45 13.65
C GLU A 45 16.69 29.29 12.36
N PRO A 46 15.78 30.28 12.23
CA PRO A 46 15.76 31.25 11.14
C PRO A 46 16.53 32.55 11.47
N VAL A 47 17.06 33.21 10.44
CA VAL A 47 17.77 34.50 10.50
C VAL A 47 16.89 35.64 9.93
N PRO A 48 16.99 36.89 10.42
CA PRO A 48 16.02 37.96 10.16
C PRO A 48 16.16 38.63 8.78
N HIS A 49 15.01 39.04 8.23
CA HIS A 49 14.89 39.89 7.06
C HIS A 49 15.17 41.37 7.37
N HIS A 50 15.84 42.07 6.44
CA HIS A 50 15.67 43.51 6.23
C HIS A 50 15.20 43.74 4.78
N PRO A 51 14.30 44.71 4.53
CA PRO A 51 13.64 44.85 3.24
C PRO A 51 14.43 45.78 2.32
N ALA A 52 14.72 45.32 1.11
CA ALA A 52 14.97 46.20 -0.04
C ALA A 52 14.65 45.42 -1.32
N ASP A 53 13.72 46.02 -2.09
CA ASP A 53 13.33 45.72 -3.47
C ASP A 53 13.71 44.37 -4.06
N VAL A 54 12.71 43.49 -4.17
CA VAL A 54 12.73 42.41 -5.15
C VAL A 54 11.55 42.58 -6.08
N THR A 55 11.79 43.30 -7.17
CA THR A 55 11.08 43.06 -8.42
C THR A 55 11.19 41.59 -8.76
N SER A 56 10.08 40.88 -8.53
CA SER A 56 9.59 39.72 -9.27
C SER A 56 10.64 38.92 -10.07
N ILE A 57 11.19 37.86 -9.46
CA ILE A 57 11.67 36.69 -10.21
C ILE A 57 10.99 35.46 -9.61
N LYS A 58 10.08 34.89 -10.40
CA LYS A 58 9.34 33.67 -10.14
C LYS A 58 10.35 32.49 -10.13
N PRO A 59 10.37 31.61 -9.12
CA PRO A 59 11.16 30.39 -9.18
C PRO A 59 10.55 29.43 -10.23
N PRO A 60 11.30 28.87 -11.19
CA PRO A 60 10.85 27.71 -11.96
C PRO A 60 11.15 26.44 -11.15
N THR A 61 10.42 25.33 -11.17
CA THR A 61 9.07 24.95 -11.58
C THR A 61 8.88 23.64 -10.80
N ALA A 62 7.80 23.45 -10.05
CA ALA A 62 7.48 22.13 -9.52
C ALA A 62 7.42 21.15 -10.71
N ILE A 63 8.17 20.05 -10.72
CA ILE A 63 8.01 19.03 -11.76
C ILE A 63 6.57 18.54 -11.66
N GLU A 64 5.76 18.87 -12.65
CA GLU A 64 4.40 18.38 -12.75
C GLU A 64 4.47 16.86 -12.97
N VAL A 65 3.95 16.07 -12.04
CA VAL A 65 4.00 14.59 -12.09
C VAL A 65 3.42 14.06 -13.42
N SER A 66 2.55 14.83 -14.08
CA SER A 66 2.01 14.54 -15.40
C SER A 66 3.08 14.41 -16.49
N GLU A 67 4.23 15.09 -16.39
CA GLU A 67 5.34 15.07 -17.36
C GLU A 67 6.21 13.81 -17.23
N LEU A 68 6.11 13.10 -16.12
CA LEU A 68 6.85 11.87 -15.83
C LEU A 68 6.07 10.60 -16.16
N ARG A 69 4.79 10.71 -16.56
CA ARG A 69 3.93 9.56 -16.87
C ARG A 69 4.48 8.72 -18.02
N GLY A 70 4.22 7.42 -17.96
CA GLY A 70 4.61 6.50 -19.02
C GLY A 70 6.11 6.26 -18.99
N LYS A 71 6.83 6.64 -20.05
CA LYS A 71 8.29 6.44 -20.17
C LYS A 71 9.07 7.73 -19.86
N GLY A 72 8.54 8.52 -18.93
CA GLY A 72 9.08 9.82 -18.53
C GLY A 72 10.11 9.72 -17.42
N VAL A 73 11.27 10.34 -17.60
CA VAL A 73 12.35 10.40 -16.62
C VAL A 73 12.81 11.84 -16.45
N ALA A 74 12.94 12.27 -15.21
CA ALA A 74 13.66 13.47 -14.81
C ALA A 74 15.03 13.09 -14.23
N LEU A 75 16.08 13.74 -14.71
CA LEU A 75 17.41 13.68 -14.09
C LEU A 75 17.75 15.05 -13.51
N ILE A 76 18.03 15.09 -12.21
CA ILE A 76 18.51 16.28 -11.52
C ILE A 76 20.02 16.16 -11.35
N VAL A 77 20.76 17.01 -12.04
CA VAL A 77 22.22 17.03 -11.96
C VAL A 77 22.65 17.82 -10.73
N ARG A 78 23.54 17.26 -9.90
CA ARG A 78 24.01 17.94 -8.70
C ARG A 78 24.60 19.31 -9.05
N GLY A 79 24.13 20.36 -8.36
CA GLY A 79 24.56 21.74 -8.58
C GLY A 79 23.84 22.49 -9.70
N HIS A 80 22.85 21.88 -10.36
CA HIS A 80 22.03 22.49 -11.40
C HIS A 80 20.56 22.47 -10.99
N GLN A 81 19.83 23.54 -11.30
CA GLN A 81 18.43 23.71 -10.87
C GLN A 81 17.43 23.14 -11.87
N ASP A 82 17.77 23.12 -13.16
CA ASP A 82 16.87 22.64 -14.21
C ASP A 82 16.97 21.11 -14.36
N PRO A 83 15.84 20.38 -14.25
CA PRO A 83 15.82 18.95 -14.50
C PRO A 83 15.93 18.64 -16.00
N ILE A 84 16.62 17.57 -16.35
CA ILE A 84 16.59 17.01 -17.70
C ILE A 84 15.37 16.10 -17.82
N LEU A 85 14.35 16.53 -18.56
CA LEU A 85 13.15 15.74 -18.83
C LEU A 85 13.32 14.95 -20.13
N ILE A 86 13.11 13.64 -20.05
CA ILE A 86 13.36 12.69 -21.15
C ILE A 86 12.15 11.78 -21.28
N GLN A 87 11.76 11.51 -22.52
CA GLN A 87 10.70 10.55 -22.86
C GLN A 87 11.29 9.47 -23.76
N GLY A 88 11.21 8.21 -23.35
CA GLY A 88 11.66 7.08 -24.18
C GLY A 88 12.11 5.85 -23.40
N SER A 89 12.19 4.70 -24.07
CA SER A 89 12.53 3.41 -23.42
C SER A 89 13.98 2.97 -23.47
N ASP A 90 14.80 3.56 -24.33
CA ASP A 90 16.23 3.27 -24.40
C ASP A 90 16.98 4.60 -24.44
N ILE A 91 17.59 4.97 -23.31
CA ILE A 91 18.19 6.29 -23.09
C ILE A 91 19.67 6.07 -22.79
N VAL A 92 20.54 6.48 -23.71
CA VAL A 92 21.98 6.47 -23.49
C VAL A 92 22.42 7.79 -22.87
N LEU A 93 23.06 7.69 -21.70
CA LEU A 93 23.69 8.80 -20.99
C LEU A 93 25.17 8.86 -21.34
N GLY A 94 25.66 10.03 -21.70
CA GLY A 94 27.08 10.20 -21.98
C GLY A 94 27.44 11.62 -22.35
N ARG A 95 28.71 11.83 -22.72
CA ARG A 95 29.18 13.11 -23.26
C ARG A 95 29.17 13.08 -24.78
N TYR A 96 28.84 14.21 -25.38
CA TYR A 96 29.13 14.44 -26.78
C TYR A 96 30.65 14.43 -27.07
N ASP A 97 30.99 13.98 -28.27
CA ASP A 97 32.33 14.04 -28.84
C ASP A 97 32.19 14.26 -30.36
N PRO A 98 32.88 15.24 -30.97
CA PRO A 98 32.83 15.46 -32.40
C PRO A 98 33.22 14.19 -33.18
N GLY A 99 32.33 13.73 -34.07
CA GLY A 99 32.53 12.53 -34.89
C GLY A 99 32.11 11.21 -34.24
N ALA A 100 31.62 11.22 -33.00
CA ALA A 100 30.98 10.06 -32.38
C ALA A 100 29.46 10.08 -32.55
N GLN A 101 28.81 8.94 -32.33
CA GLN A 101 27.35 8.86 -32.23
C GLN A 101 26.88 9.65 -31.01
N LEU A 102 25.86 10.49 -31.19
CA LEU A 102 25.26 11.29 -30.12
C LEU A 102 24.60 10.37 -29.07
N PRO A 103 24.84 10.57 -27.76
CA PRO A 103 24.03 9.94 -26.73
C PRO A 103 22.60 10.49 -26.78
N THR A 104 21.64 9.73 -26.24
CA THR A 104 20.25 10.21 -26.09
C THR A 104 20.19 11.43 -25.19
N VAL A 105 21.03 11.48 -24.17
CA VAL A 105 21.21 12.63 -23.27
C VAL A 105 22.67 13.02 -23.27
N ASP A 106 22.93 14.21 -23.81
CA ASP A 106 24.26 14.82 -23.76
C ASP A 106 24.47 15.52 -22.41
N LEU A 107 25.42 15.00 -21.63
CA LEU A 107 25.79 15.52 -20.33
C LEU A 107 26.93 16.55 -20.39
N THR A 108 27.47 16.85 -21.58
CA THR A 108 28.55 17.84 -21.76
C THR A 108 28.27 19.21 -21.11
N PRO A 109 27.03 19.76 -21.16
CA PRO A 109 26.69 21.02 -20.48
C PRO A 109 26.96 20.99 -18.96
N TYR A 110 27.03 19.81 -18.35
CA TYR A 110 27.24 19.61 -16.91
C TYR A 110 28.69 19.24 -16.56
N ASN A 111 29.65 19.68 -17.39
CA ASN A 111 31.08 19.42 -17.22
C ASN A 111 31.44 17.91 -17.23
N ALA A 112 30.65 17.09 -17.94
CA ALA A 112 30.78 15.64 -17.98
C ALA A 112 32.18 15.15 -18.40
N GLY A 113 32.87 15.86 -19.30
CA GLY A 113 34.22 15.51 -19.74
C GLY A 113 35.25 15.57 -18.59
N ALA A 114 35.28 16.67 -17.84
CA ALA A 114 36.18 16.84 -16.71
C ALA A 114 35.84 15.89 -15.54
N LEU A 115 34.55 15.57 -15.38
CA LEU A 115 34.06 14.63 -14.37
C LEU A 115 34.20 13.16 -14.80
N GLY A 116 34.83 12.88 -15.94
CA GLY A 116 35.18 11.52 -16.34
C GLY A 116 34.02 10.70 -16.91
N VAL A 117 32.99 11.33 -17.44
CA VAL A 117 31.89 10.65 -18.14
C VAL A 117 32.35 10.24 -19.55
N SER A 118 31.94 9.04 -19.97
CA SER A 118 32.30 8.45 -21.26
C SER A 118 31.30 8.87 -22.34
N ARG A 119 31.64 8.66 -23.61
CA ARG A 119 30.78 9.03 -24.75
C ARG A 119 29.43 8.30 -24.74
N SER A 120 29.48 7.01 -24.48
CA SER A 120 28.34 6.17 -24.12
C SER A 120 28.69 5.53 -22.78
N HIS A 121 28.22 6.12 -21.68
CA HIS A 121 28.68 5.74 -20.34
C HIS A 121 27.74 4.74 -19.69
N ALA A 122 26.45 5.07 -19.66
CA ALA A 122 25.42 4.20 -19.11
C ALA A 122 24.17 4.25 -19.98
N ARG A 123 23.34 3.23 -19.86
CA ARG A 123 22.06 3.11 -20.56
C ARG A 123 20.96 2.91 -19.55
N LEU A 124 19.93 3.73 -19.63
CA LEU A 124 18.66 3.50 -18.96
C LEU A 124 17.74 2.76 -19.92
N ARG A 125 17.19 1.64 -19.48
CA ARG A 125 16.13 0.91 -20.17
C ARG A 125 14.86 1.00 -19.35
N ILE A 126 13.82 1.54 -19.96
CA ILE A 126 12.48 1.55 -19.41
C ILE A 126 11.70 0.44 -20.11
N GLN A 127 11.51 -0.66 -19.38
CA GLN A 127 10.76 -1.83 -19.86
C GLN A 127 9.56 -2.02 -18.96
N GLU A 128 8.37 -2.01 -19.56
CA GLU A 128 7.09 -2.16 -18.84
C GLU A 128 7.00 -1.17 -17.68
N GLU A 129 7.30 -1.64 -16.46
CA GLU A 129 7.16 -0.96 -15.17
C GLU A 129 8.48 -0.91 -14.36
N VAL A 130 9.64 -1.14 -15.00
CA VAL A 130 10.96 -1.14 -14.34
C VAL A 130 11.93 -0.21 -15.08
N CYS A 131 12.59 0.65 -14.30
CA CYS A 131 13.75 1.41 -14.76
C CYS A 131 15.02 0.61 -14.46
N LEU A 132 15.76 0.23 -15.49
CA LEU A 132 17.02 -0.50 -15.39
C LEU A 132 18.16 0.40 -15.85
N ILE A 133 19.31 0.30 -15.18
CA ILE A 133 20.56 0.92 -15.62
C ILE A 133 21.60 -0.14 -15.96
N GLU A 134 22.37 0.10 -17.02
CA GLU A 134 23.49 -0.73 -17.47
C GLU A 134 24.71 0.16 -17.72
N ASP A 135 25.86 -0.17 -17.13
CA ASP A 135 27.13 0.47 -17.47
C ASP A 135 27.65 -0.07 -18.80
N LEU A 136 27.89 0.81 -19.77
CA LEU A 136 28.31 0.47 -21.14
C LEU A 136 29.82 0.33 -21.27
N ASN A 137 30.45 -0.35 -20.32
CA ASN A 137 31.90 -0.52 -20.21
C ASN A 137 32.63 0.83 -20.15
N SER A 138 32.16 1.69 -19.24
CA SER A 138 32.70 3.03 -19.09
C SER A 138 34.09 3.03 -18.45
N THR A 139 34.91 4.05 -18.74
CA THR A 139 36.30 4.13 -18.25
C THR A 139 36.37 4.25 -16.73
N ASN A 140 35.49 5.08 -16.16
CA ASN A 140 35.50 5.37 -14.73
C ASN A 140 34.46 4.55 -13.95
N GLY A 141 33.49 3.94 -14.61
CA GLY A 141 32.43 3.14 -13.97
C GLY A 141 31.20 3.96 -13.58
N THR A 142 30.14 3.21 -13.27
CA THR A 142 28.85 3.71 -12.80
C THR A 142 28.59 3.23 -11.37
N TRP A 143 28.02 4.08 -10.53
CA TRP A 143 27.56 3.73 -9.18
C TRP A 143 26.09 4.11 -8.98
N VAL A 144 25.38 3.33 -8.18
CA VAL A 144 24.02 3.62 -7.70
C VAL A 144 24.06 3.58 -6.19
N ASN A 145 23.62 4.65 -5.52
CA ASN A 145 23.62 4.78 -4.06
C ASN A 145 24.97 4.36 -3.43
N GLN A 146 26.08 4.83 -4.01
CA GLN A 146 27.47 4.55 -3.62
C GLN A 146 27.96 3.11 -3.90
N GLN A 147 27.13 2.23 -4.44
CA GLN A 147 27.53 0.88 -4.86
C GLN A 147 27.94 0.86 -6.34
N ARG A 148 29.15 0.36 -6.63
CA ARG A 148 29.66 0.26 -8.01
C ARG A 148 28.95 -0.86 -8.78
N LEU A 149 28.53 -0.56 -10.01
CA LEU A 149 27.91 -1.54 -10.89
C LEU A 149 28.95 -2.36 -11.66
N PRO A 150 28.73 -3.66 -11.87
CA PRO A 150 29.49 -4.44 -12.83
C PRO A 150 29.11 -4.05 -14.27
N ALA A 151 30.12 -3.78 -15.11
CA ALA A 151 29.93 -3.41 -16.51
C ALA A 151 29.14 -4.47 -17.30
N GLY A 152 28.22 -4.02 -18.17
CA GLY A 152 27.38 -4.87 -19.03
C GLY A 152 26.28 -5.66 -18.32
N LYS A 153 26.09 -5.45 -17.00
CA LYS A 153 24.96 -6.03 -16.26
C LYS A 153 23.93 -4.96 -15.94
N THR A 154 22.66 -5.32 -16.05
CA THR A 154 21.54 -4.46 -15.67
C THR A 154 21.36 -4.44 -14.15
N HIS A 155 20.98 -3.28 -13.63
CA HIS A 155 20.65 -3.04 -12.23
C HIS A 155 19.32 -2.28 -12.15
N GLY A 156 18.44 -2.65 -11.22
CA GLY A 156 17.17 -1.96 -11.03
C GLY A 156 17.36 -0.63 -10.31
N LEU A 157 16.60 0.39 -10.71
CA LEU A 157 16.56 1.70 -10.06
C LEU A 157 15.22 1.93 -9.39
N ALA A 158 15.24 2.63 -8.26
CA ALA A 158 14.09 3.25 -7.63
C ALA A 158 14.05 4.76 -7.95
N SER A 159 12.84 5.32 -7.99
CA SER A 159 12.68 6.77 -8.13
C SER A 159 13.24 7.47 -6.88
N GLY A 160 14.08 8.47 -7.09
CA GLY A 160 14.86 9.16 -6.05
C GLY A 160 16.29 8.64 -5.87
N ASP A 161 16.70 7.56 -6.55
CA ASP A 161 18.06 7.02 -6.43
C ASP A 161 19.14 8.00 -6.93
N VAL A 162 20.33 7.89 -6.33
CA VAL A 162 21.50 8.66 -6.75
C VAL A 162 22.37 7.83 -7.67
N ILE A 163 22.55 8.30 -8.91
CA ILE A 163 23.43 7.70 -9.91
C ILE A 163 24.69 8.55 -9.99
N GLN A 164 25.86 7.90 -9.99
CA GLN A 164 27.14 8.54 -10.21
C GLN A 164 27.81 7.94 -11.45
N LEU A 165 28.12 8.79 -12.44
CA LEU A 165 28.83 8.45 -13.68
C LEU A 165 30.23 9.06 -13.61
N GLY A 166 31.27 8.26 -13.40
CA GLY A 166 32.59 8.81 -13.01
C GLY A 166 32.49 9.64 -11.73
N GLN A 167 32.63 10.97 -11.82
CA GLN A 167 32.44 11.91 -10.71
C GLN A 167 31.15 12.76 -10.81
N LEU A 168 30.39 12.61 -11.90
CA LEU A 168 29.13 13.33 -12.09
C LEU A 168 28.01 12.65 -11.31
N MET A 169 27.36 13.40 -10.40
CA MET A 169 26.24 12.91 -9.59
C MET A 169 24.91 13.41 -10.15
N LEU A 170 23.96 12.49 -10.27
CA LEU A 170 22.61 12.68 -10.79
C LEU A 170 21.65 12.06 -9.78
N GLN A 171 20.49 12.68 -9.59
CA GLN A 171 19.35 12.04 -8.94
C GLN A 171 18.30 11.75 -10.00
N ILE A 172 17.80 10.51 -10.03
CA ILE A 172 16.81 10.09 -11.02
C ILE A 172 15.42 10.11 -10.40
N TYR A 173 14.45 10.67 -11.12
CA TYR A 173 13.05 10.60 -10.79
C TYR A 173 12.29 10.11 -12.00
N PHE A 174 11.38 9.19 -11.79
CA PHE A 174 10.45 8.74 -12.80
C PHE A 174 9.14 8.42 -12.11
N ASP A 175 8.05 8.60 -12.83
CA ASP A 175 6.72 8.14 -12.42
C ASP A 175 6.48 6.77 -13.08
N HIS A 176 7.37 5.85 -12.76
CA HIS A 176 7.00 4.45 -12.71
C HIS A 176 6.61 4.24 -11.26
N ALA A 177 5.30 4.20 -11.01
CA ALA A 177 4.79 3.70 -9.74
C ALA A 177 5.58 2.42 -9.44
N ALA A 178 6.50 2.51 -8.47
CA ALA A 178 7.18 1.34 -7.96
C ALA A 178 6.11 0.26 -7.82
N ALA A 179 6.34 -0.93 -8.35
CA ALA A 179 5.47 -2.08 -8.16
C ALA A 179 5.47 -2.57 -6.69
N VAL A 180 5.58 -1.64 -5.74
CA VAL A 180 5.06 -1.66 -4.37
C VAL A 180 4.22 -0.38 -4.14
N ARG A 181 3.35 -0.05 -5.10
CA ARG A 181 2.11 0.67 -4.89
C ARG A 181 1.05 -0.02 -5.73
N SER A 182 0.29 -0.86 -5.05
CA SER A 182 -1.16 -0.79 -5.12
C SER A 182 -1.76 -0.36 -6.44
N VAL A 183 -2.28 -1.33 -7.18
CA VAL A 183 -3.63 -1.09 -7.70
C VAL A 183 -4.42 -0.61 -6.49
N GLU A 184 -4.93 0.63 -6.50
CA GLU A 184 -5.93 1.00 -5.50
C GLU A 184 -7.10 0.07 -5.72
N GLU A 185 -7.12 -1.00 -4.95
CA GLU A 185 -8.10 -2.02 -5.10
C GLU A 185 -9.34 -1.52 -4.38
N ARG A 186 -10.32 -1.12 -5.19
CA ARG A 186 -11.64 -0.73 -4.68
C ARG A 186 -12.40 -2.01 -4.33
N ILE A 187 -12.56 -2.26 -3.05
CA ILE A 187 -13.51 -3.25 -2.55
C ILE A 187 -14.83 -2.53 -2.30
N SER A 188 -15.82 -2.80 -3.14
CA SER A 188 -17.16 -2.28 -2.95
C SER A 188 -18.06 -3.34 -2.33
N PHE A 189 -18.80 -2.95 -1.29
CA PHE A 189 -19.76 -3.77 -0.56
C PHE A 189 -21.18 -3.21 -0.72
N LYS A 190 -22.15 -4.03 -1.17
CA LYS A 190 -23.57 -3.66 -1.15
C LYS A 190 -24.12 -3.83 0.28
N THR A 191 -24.70 -2.78 0.87
CA THR A 191 -25.19 -2.82 2.26
C THR A 191 -26.54 -2.10 2.43
N PRO A 192 -27.44 -2.56 3.34
CA PRO A 192 -28.81 -2.04 3.38
C PRO A 192 -29.13 -0.89 4.35
N ALA A 193 -28.18 -0.20 5.03
CA ALA A 193 -28.62 0.74 6.09
C ALA A 193 -27.84 2.04 6.28
N LYS A 194 -26.54 2.01 6.63
CA LYS A 194 -25.68 3.18 6.92
C LYS A 194 -24.30 2.68 7.32
N LEU A 195 -23.24 3.41 7.00
CA LEU A 195 -21.91 3.16 7.54
C LEU A 195 -21.86 3.68 8.99
N THR A 196 -21.82 2.77 9.96
CA THR A 196 -21.68 3.11 11.39
C THR A 196 -20.34 2.59 11.93
N PRO A 197 -19.81 3.17 13.02
CA PRO A 197 -18.62 2.62 13.69
C PRO A 197 -18.79 1.14 14.07
N HIS A 198 -20.00 0.75 14.50
CA HIS A 198 -20.32 -0.65 14.80
C HIS A 198 -20.24 -1.53 13.54
N PHE A 199 -20.72 -1.06 12.39
CA PHE A 199 -20.61 -1.81 11.13
C PHE A 199 -19.14 -1.93 10.68
N LEU A 200 -18.36 -0.85 10.78
CA LEU A 200 -16.93 -0.88 10.52
C LEU A 200 -16.23 -1.94 11.39
N ALA A 201 -16.47 -1.92 12.70
CA ALA A 201 -15.82 -2.83 13.65
C ALA A 201 -16.27 -4.30 13.50
N THR A 202 -17.55 -4.56 13.19
CA THR A 202 -18.12 -5.92 13.21
C THR A 202 -18.26 -6.58 11.85
N ARG A 203 -18.06 -5.83 10.75
CA ARG A 203 -18.17 -6.35 9.39
C ARG A 203 -16.93 -6.04 8.55
N ILE A 204 -16.55 -4.77 8.44
CA ILE A 204 -15.45 -4.36 7.54
C ILE A 204 -14.09 -4.77 8.14
N SER A 205 -13.81 -4.42 9.39
CA SER A 205 -12.52 -4.71 10.04
C SER A 205 -12.20 -6.20 10.04
N PRO A 206 -13.09 -7.13 10.47
CA PRO A 206 -12.76 -8.55 10.46
C PRO A 206 -12.50 -9.09 9.05
N TYR A 207 -13.22 -8.56 8.06
CA TYR A 207 -13.04 -8.93 6.66
C TYR A 207 -11.67 -8.47 6.12
N LEU A 208 -11.28 -7.23 6.39
CA LEU A 208 -9.97 -6.70 6.02
C LEU A 208 -8.82 -7.42 6.75
N THR A 209 -9.00 -7.74 8.03
CA THR A 209 -8.03 -8.55 8.80
C THR A 209 -7.86 -9.94 8.18
N ALA A 210 -8.95 -10.57 7.76
CA ALA A 210 -8.88 -11.86 7.09
C ALA A 210 -8.18 -11.76 5.72
N LEU A 211 -8.45 -10.72 4.93
CA LEU A 211 -7.71 -10.46 3.68
C LEU A 211 -6.20 -10.29 3.94
N ALA A 212 -5.83 -9.55 4.97
CA ALA A 212 -4.42 -9.33 5.33
C ALA A 212 -3.73 -10.63 5.74
N ALA A 213 -4.41 -11.49 6.51
CA ALA A 213 -3.90 -12.80 6.87
C ALA A 213 -3.71 -13.71 5.63
N VAL A 214 -4.66 -13.72 4.69
CA VAL A 214 -4.51 -14.44 3.42
C VAL A 214 -3.30 -13.94 2.66
N GLN A 215 -3.14 -12.62 2.51
CA GLN A 215 -2.03 -12.04 1.77
C GLN A 215 -0.68 -12.41 2.39
N ALA A 216 -0.55 -12.29 3.71
CA ALA A 216 0.68 -12.63 4.42
C ALA A 216 1.08 -14.11 4.21
N ILE A 217 0.11 -15.03 4.20
CA ILE A 217 0.39 -16.46 3.91
C ILE A 217 0.81 -16.64 2.45
N CYS A 218 0.21 -15.90 1.51
CA CYS A 218 0.63 -15.95 0.11
C CYS A 218 2.06 -15.45 -0.09
N ASP A 219 2.44 -14.37 0.60
CA ASP A 219 3.79 -13.82 0.55
C ASP A 219 4.82 -14.81 1.11
N GLU A 220 4.51 -15.42 2.26
CA GLU A 220 5.32 -16.48 2.89
C GLU A 220 5.54 -17.65 1.91
N VAL A 221 4.46 -18.19 1.33
CA VAL A 221 4.50 -19.34 0.42
C VAL A 221 5.27 -19.03 -0.87
N ARG A 222 5.25 -17.76 -1.32
CA ARG A 222 5.97 -17.32 -2.52
C ARG A 222 7.41 -16.91 -2.25
N GLY A 223 7.82 -16.79 -0.99
CA GLY A 223 9.15 -16.34 -0.61
C GLY A 223 9.42 -14.88 -1.01
N VAL A 224 8.39 -14.03 -0.97
CA VAL A 224 8.51 -12.59 -1.24
C VAL A 224 8.40 -11.78 0.05
N ASP A 225 8.87 -10.53 0.01
CA ASP A 225 8.74 -9.64 1.16
C ASP A 225 7.27 -9.40 1.54
N PRO A 226 6.95 -9.27 2.84
CA PRO A 226 5.58 -9.05 3.29
C PRO A 226 4.95 -7.81 2.65
N SER A 227 3.76 -7.97 2.08
CA SER A 227 2.96 -6.90 1.50
C SER A 227 1.83 -6.51 2.46
N PRO A 228 2.06 -5.54 3.39
CA PRO A 228 1.00 -5.12 4.31
C PRO A 228 -0.16 -4.49 3.55
N ILE A 229 -1.38 -4.81 3.97
CA ILE A 229 -2.57 -4.14 3.43
C ILE A 229 -2.71 -2.78 4.11
N GLU A 230 -2.68 -1.71 3.32
CA GLU A 230 -2.98 -0.35 3.79
C GLU A 230 -4.37 0.07 3.30
N ILE A 231 -5.06 0.86 4.11
CA ILE A 231 -6.36 1.45 3.77
C ILE A 231 -6.12 2.89 3.38
N ASN A 232 -6.34 3.21 2.10
CA ASN A 232 -6.14 4.56 1.55
C ASN A 232 -7.37 5.44 1.67
N GLY A 233 -8.56 4.82 1.74
CA GLY A 233 -9.81 5.56 1.78
C GLY A 233 -11.01 4.66 2.02
N ILE A 234 -12.03 5.22 2.68
CA ILE A 234 -13.35 4.60 2.82
C ILE A 234 -14.38 5.63 2.37
N SER A 235 -15.14 5.31 1.33
CA SER A 235 -16.17 6.17 0.76
C SER A 235 -17.50 5.44 0.68
N ILE A 236 -18.58 6.19 0.53
CA ILE A 236 -19.92 5.65 0.24
C ILE A 236 -20.34 6.19 -1.13
N GLU A 237 -20.73 5.29 -2.03
CA GLU A 237 -21.15 5.60 -3.39
C GLU A 237 -22.60 5.19 -3.65
N GLY A 238 -23.35 6.02 -4.37
CA GLY A 238 -24.67 5.68 -4.91
C GLY A 238 -25.62 5.02 -3.89
N PRO A 239 -26.39 3.98 -4.29
CA PRO A 239 -27.29 3.26 -3.39
C PRO A 239 -26.50 2.39 -2.40
N MET A 240 -26.07 2.99 -1.28
CA MET A 240 -25.44 2.34 -0.11
C MET A 240 -24.35 1.31 -0.45
N ILE A 241 -23.46 1.69 -1.37
CA ILE A 241 -22.23 0.94 -1.64
C ILE A 241 -21.12 1.53 -0.79
N ILE A 242 -20.54 0.75 0.11
CA ILE A 242 -19.33 1.17 0.84
C ILE A 242 -18.13 0.71 0.03
N THR A 243 -17.26 1.64 -0.35
CA THR A 243 -16.02 1.35 -1.05
C THR A 243 -14.83 1.56 -0.13
N VAL A 244 -13.98 0.55 -0.02
CA VAL A 244 -12.69 0.62 0.68
C VAL A 244 -11.60 0.57 -0.38
N GLN A 245 -10.78 1.60 -0.47
CA GLN A 245 -9.55 1.63 -1.27
C GLN A 245 -8.43 1.02 -0.44
N ILE A 246 -7.82 -0.04 -0.94
CA ILE A 246 -6.69 -0.69 -0.28
C ILE A 246 -5.49 -0.91 -1.20
N THR A 247 -4.34 -1.15 -0.57
CA THR A 247 -3.07 -1.54 -1.18
C THR A 247 -2.65 -2.92 -0.71
N GLY A 248 -1.64 -3.52 -1.36
CA GLY A 248 -0.96 -4.71 -0.84
C GLY A 248 -1.73 -6.03 -0.90
N ALA A 249 -3.01 -6.06 -1.32
CA ALA A 249 -3.88 -7.23 -1.20
C ALA A 249 -4.01 -8.12 -2.45
N ARG A 250 -2.99 -8.14 -3.31
CA ARG A 250 -3.04 -8.72 -4.67
C ARG A 250 -3.57 -10.15 -4.70
N GLU A 251 -2.96 -11.07 -3.97
CA GLU A 251 -3.33 -12.49 -4.00
C GLU A 251 -4.60 -12.75 -3.19
N ALA A 252 -4.79 -12.02 -2.09
CA ALA A 252 -6.02 -12.09 -1.30
C ALA A 252 -7.25 -11.66 -2.13
N LEU A 253 -7.13 -10.63 -2.97
CA LEU A 253 -8.20 -10.25 -3.88
C LEU A 253 -8.33 -11.16 -5.10
N ARG A 254 -7.24 -11.77 -5.58
CA ARG A 254 -7.32 -12.83 -6.59
C ARG A 254 -8.18 -13.99 -6.10
N LEU A 255 -7.93 -14.45 -4.86
CA LEU A 255 -8.75 -15.48 -4.18
C LEU A 255 -10.21 -15.03 -4.05
N ALA A 256 -10.43 -13.84 -3.46
CA ALA A 256 -11.78 -13.35 -3.15
C ALA A 256 -12.65 -13.14 -4.39
N LYS A 257 -12.07 -12.64 -5.49
CA LYS A 257 -12.76 -12.37 -6.75
C LYS A 257 -12.90 -13.61 -7.65
N GLY A 258 -11.98 -14.58 -7.51
CA GLY A 258 -11.93 -15.81 -8.29
C GLY A 258 -12.51 -17.00 -7.54
N SER A 259 -11.64 -17.92 -7.12
CA SER A 259 -12.03 -19.24 -6.62
C SER A 259 -12.93 -19.21 -5.38
N LEU A 260 -12.80 -18.22 -4.49
CA LEU A 260 -13.73 -18.07 -3.36
C LEU A 260 -15.14 -17.67 -3.80
N LYS A 261 -15.25 -16.78 -4.80
CA LYS A 261 -16.56 -16.38 -5.35
C LYS A 261 -17.27 -17.59 -5.96
N GLU A 262 -16.57 -18.39 -6.76
CA GLU A 262 -17.10 -19.61 -7.38
C GLU A 262 -17.50 -20.63 -6.31
N TRP A 263 -16.64 -20.84 -5.30
CA TRP A 263 -16.94 -21.73 -4.18
C TRP A 263 -18.20 -21.32 -3.42
N ARG A 264 -18.39 -20.02 -3.16
CA ARG A 264 -19.62 -19.50 -2.52
C ARG A 264 -20.86 -19.73 -3.37
N GLN A 265 -20.74 -19.61 -4.70
CA GLN A 265 -21.86 -19.87 -5.62
C GLN A 265 -22.26 -21.35 -5.59
N VAL A 266 -21.30 -22.26 -5.68
CA VAL A 266 -21.54 -23.71 -5.61
C VAL A 266 -22.14 -24.12 -4.27
N ASN A 267 -21.71 -23.50 -3.17
CA ASN A 267 -22.14 -23.84 -1.82
C ASN A 267 -23.27 -22.95 -1.27
N ALA A 268 -23.88 -22.07 -2.08
CA ALA A 268 -24.83 -21.06 -1.61
C ALA A 268 -26.00 -21.66 -0.81
N GLY A 269 -26.55 -22.80 -1.26
CA GLY A 269 -27.63 -23.50 -0.55
C GLY A 269 -27.20 -23.98 0.84
N LYS A 270 -26.04 -24.63 0.93
CA LYS A 270 -25.47 -25.14 2.19
C LYS A 270 -25.09 -24.01 3.14
N LEU A 271 -24.52 -22.92 2.62
CA LEU A 271 -24.18 -21.72 3.40
C LEU A 271 -25.43 -21.09 4.01
N ASN A 272 -26.49 -20.91 3.21
CA ASN A 272 -27.75 -20.35 3.70
C ASN A 272 -28.37 -21.24 4.77
N GLN A 273 -28.46 -22.55 4.52
CA GLN A 273 -28.97 -23.51 5.50
C GLN A 273 -28.15 -23.49 6.80
N PHE A 274 -26.82 -23.52 6.70
CA PHE A 274 -25.94 -23.50 7.86
C PHE A 274 -26.09 -22.21 8.68
N LEU A 275 -26.17 -21.04 8.03
CA LEU A 275 -26.34 -19.76 8.72
C LEU A 275 -27.69 -19.66 9.44
N VAL A 276 -28.77 -20.09 8.79
CA VAL A 276 -30.11 -20.13 9.38
C VAL A 276 -30.15 -21.04 10.61
N VAL A 277 -29.60 -22.25 10.48
CA VAL A 277 -29.58 -23.22 11.58
C VAL A 277 -28.70 -22.72 12.72
N LYS A 278 -27.53 -22.14 12.44
CA LYS A 278 -26.64 -21.58 13.46
C LYS A 278 -27.26 -20.41 14.20
N GLU A 279 -28.01 -19.55 13.51
CA GLU A 279 -28.77 -18.46 14.14
C GLU A 279 -29.91 -19.01 15.01
N ALA A 280 -30.62 -20.04 14.53
CA ALA A 280 -31.68 -20.69 15.29
C ALA A 280 -31.14 -21.36 16.56
N VAL A 281 -30.02 -22.10 16.46
CA VAL A 281 -29.33 -22.70 17.62
C VAL A 281 -28.83 -21.61 18.57
N GLY A 282 -28.20 -20.54 18.07
CA GLY A 282 -27.72 -19.43 18.89
C GLY A 282 -28.82 -18.66 19.63
N LYS A 283 -29.98 -18.45 19.00
CA LYS A 283 -31.16 -17.84 19.66
C LYS A 283 -31.74 -18.76 20.73
N ARG A 284 -31.75 -20.08 20.49
CA ARG A 284 -32.29 -21.07 21.44
C ARG A 284 -31.36 -21.33 22.62
N THR A 285 -30.04 -21.38 22.43
CA THR A 285 -29.08 -21.48 23.56
C THR A 285 -29.09 -20.22 24.43
N GLY A 286 -29.40 -19.05 23.85
CA GLY A 286 -29.70 -17.84 24.62
C GLY A 286 -31.04 -17.86 25.38
N LEU A 287 -32.00 -18.71 24.96
CA LEU A 287 -33.35 -18.83 25.55
C LEU A 287 -33.44 -19.97 26.59
N LEU A 288 -32.75 -21.10 26.36
CA LEU A 288 -32.71 -22.30 27.20
C LEU A 288 -31.97 -22.12 28.54
N MET A 289 -31.42 -20.94 28.82
CA MET A 289 -31.08 -20.55 30.19
C MET A 289 -32.31 -20.24 31.06
N GLY A 290 -33.53 -20.35 30.50
CA GLY A 290 -34.79 -20.38 31.24
C GLY A 290 -35.73 -21.46 30.68
N GLU A 291 -36.08 -22.44 31.53
CA GLU A 291 -37.19 -23.40 31.42
C GLU A 291 -37.00 -24.65 30.54
N GLU A 292 -37.17 -25.82 31.18
CA GLU A 292 -36.90 -27.18 30.69
C GLU A 292 -38.16 -27.89 30.16
N GLY A 293 -37.97 -28.83 29.23
CA GLY A 293 -38.86 -30.01 29.14
C GLY A 293 -39.05 -30.64 27.77
N GLU A 294 -39.44 -29.87 26.75
CA GLU A 294 -40.00 -30.46 25.51
C GLU A 294 -39.23 -30.10 24.23
N GLN A 295 -38.21 -29.23 24.33
CA GLN A 295 -37.38 -28.77 23.20
C GLN A 295 -36.19 -29.69 22.85
N ILE A 296 -35.90 -30.72 23.65
CA ILE A 296 -34.63 -31.48 23.56
C ILE A 296 -34.52 -32.31 22.27
N ALA A 297 -35.61 -32.87 21.73
CA ALA A 297 -35.57 -33.75 20.56
C ALA A 297 -35.35 -33.02 19.22
N THR A 298 -35.83 -31.78 19.07
CA THR A 298 -35.60 -30.96 17.87
C THR A 298 -34.23 -30.26 17.91
N VAL A 299 -33.71 -29.98 19.11
CA VAL A 299 -32.36 -29.43 19.35
C VAL A 299 -31.28 -30.39 18.82
N THR A 300 -31.38 -31.69 19.08
CA THR A 300 -30.37 -32.66 18.60
C THR A 300 -30.34 -32.79 17.08
N SER A 301 -31.48 -32.69 16.40
CA SER A 301 -31.55 -32.79 14.93
C SER A 301 -30.98 -31.55 14.23
N ASP A 302 -31.29 -30.35 14.72
CA ASP A 302 -30.76 -29.10 14.15
C ASP A 302 -29.26 -28.96 14.42
N GLU A 303 -28.79 -29.36 15.60
CA GLU A 303 -27.37 -29.39 15.94
C GLU A 303 -26.60 -30.43 15.12
N ALA A 304 -27.15 -31.63 14.94
CA ALA A 304 -26.55 -32.65 14.08
C ALA A 304 -26.45 -32.18 12.62
N MET A 305 -27.50 -31.51 12.11
CA MET A 305 -27.50 -30.91 10.78
C MET A 305 -26.47 -29.78 10.66
N ALA A 306 -26.37 -28.89 11.67
CA ALA A 306 -25.35 -27.84 11.70
C ALA A 306 -23.93 -28.41 11.70
N LEU A 307 -23.68 -29.45 12.50
CA LEU A 307 -22.40 -30.15 12.55
C LEU A 307 -22.07 -30.82 11.20
N GLN A 308 -23.05 -31.45 10.56
CA GLN A 308 -22.87 -32.05 9.24
C GLN A 308 -22.52 -31.00 8.18
N LEU A 309 -23.36 -29.96 8.05
CA LEU A 309 -23.13 -28.88 7.09
C LEU A 309 -21.79 -28.17 7.36
N GLY A 310 -21.45 -27.95 8.64
CA GLY A 310 -20.18 -27.39 9.05
C GLY A 310 -18.98 -28.23 8.62
N ARG A 311 -19.05 -29.56 8.73
CA ARG A 311 -18.00 -30.46 8.24
C ARG A 311 -17.85 -30.39 6.72
N GLU A 312 -18.96 -30.45 5.98
CA GLU A 312 -18.95 -30.41 4.52
C GLU A 312 -18.39 -29.08 3.98
N LEU A 313 -18.79 -27.96 4.57
CA LEU A 313 -18.27 -26.63 4.21
C LEU A 313 -16.79 -26.53 4.55
N ARG A 314 -16.36 -27.01 5.73
CA ARG A 314 -14.95 -27.00 6.14
C ARG A 314 -14.06 -27.84 5.22
N GLU A 315 -14.51 -29.01 4.80
CA GLU A 315 -13.79 -29.81 3.79
C GLU A 315 -13.68 -29.07 2.45
N GLY A 316 -14.74 -28.34 2.07
CA GLY A 316 -14.74 -27.45 0.91
C GLY A 316 -13.70 -26.34 1.02
N GLU A 317 -13.58 -25.68 2.18
CA GLU A 317 -12.60 -24.64 2.45
C GLU A 317 -11.17 -25.17 2.38
N ILE A 318 -10.91 -26.35 2.96
CA ILE A 318 -9.59 -27.00 2.91
C ILE A 318 -9.18 -27.28 1.47
N ARG A 319 -10.10 -27.84 0.65
CA ARG A 319 -9.84 -28.07 -0.78
C ARG A 319 -9.56 -26.78 -1.53
N LEU A 320 -10.38 -25.74 -1.30
CA LEU A 320 -10.19 -24.42 -1.91
C LEU A 320 -8.82 -23.81 -1.57
N ALA A 321 -8.44 -23.82 -0.29
CA ALA A 321 -7.16 -23.28 0.17
C ALA A 321 -5.97 -24.03 -0.45
N PHE A 322 -6.01 -25.37 -0.45
CA PHE A 322 -4.94 -26.19 -1.00
C PHE A 322 -4.74 -25.94 -2.51
N GLU A 323 -5.83 -25.90 -3.26
CA GLU A 323 -5.83 -25.64 -4.70
C GLU A 323 -5.32 -24.23 -5.03
N PHE A 324 -5.78 -23.23 -4.29
CA PHE A 324 -5.32 -21.86 -4.46
C PHE A 324 -3.81 -21.71 -4.19
N LEU A 325 -3.28 -22.34 -3.13
CA LEU A 325 -1.84 -22.34 -2.86
C LEU A 325 -1.04 -23.04 -3.96
N ARG A 326 -1.58 -24.13 -4.51
CA ARG A 326 -0.96 -24.85 -5.62
C ARG A 326 -0.85 -23.98 -6.88
N GLU A 327 -1.83 -23.14 -7.14
CA GLU A 327 -1.80 -22.20 -8.27
C GLU A 327 -0.77 -21.09 -8.11
N ILE A 328 -0.69 -20.45 -6.93
CA ILE A 328 0.20 -19.31 -6.72
C ILE A 328 1.67 -19.72 -6.59
N ALA A 329 1.94 -20.94 -6.12
CA ALA A 329 3.28 -21.44 -5.88
C ALA A 329 3.37 -22.94 -6.24
N PRO A 330 3.39 -23.29 -7.53
CA PRO A 330 3.38 -24.68 -7.98
C PRO A 330 4.60 -25.48 -7.50
N GLY A 331 5.74 -24.82 -7.33
CA GLY A 331 6.98 -25.40 -6.81
C GLY A 331 7.08 -25.49 -5.28
N PHE A 332 6.07 -25.02 -4.54
CA PHE A 332 6.07 -25.07 -3.08
C PHE A 332 5.88 -26.51 -2.59
N SER A 333 6.67 -26.93 -1.59
CA SER A 333 6.72 -28.33 -1.16
C SER A 333 5.35 -28.86 -0.69
N GLY A 334 5.09 -30.15 -0.85
CA GLY A 334 3.80 -30.76 -0.51
C GLY A 334 3.44 -30.69 0.98
N ASP A 335 4.43 -30.88 1.86
CA ASP A 335 4.22 -30.84 3.30
C ASP A 335 4.13 -29.40 3.84
N ASP A 336 4.94 -28.47 3.33
CA ASP A 336 4.84 -27.05 3.68
C ASP A 336 3.51 -26.44 3.18
N ARG A 337 3.01 -26.92 2.04
CA ARG A 337 1.69 -26.53 1.50
C ARG A 337 0.56 -26.97 2.42
N LYS A 338 0.62 -28.17 3.02
CA LYS A 338 -0.39 -28.62 4.00
C LYS A 338 -0.40 -27.71 5.22
N ALA A 339 0.77 -27.41 5.78
CA ALA A 339 0.88 -26.49 6.93
C ALA A 339 0.33 -25.09 6.60
N SER A 340 0.64 -24.57 5.40
CA SER A 340 0.13 -23.27 4.94
C SER A 340 -1.38 -23.30 4.66
N THR A 341 -1.90 -24.45 4.21
CA THR A 341 -3.35 -24.67 4.05
C THR A 341 -4.05 -24.55 5.39
N GLU A 342 -3.52 -25.15 6.46
CA GLU A 342 -4.09 -25.04 7.80
C GLU A 342 -4.16 -23.60 8.31
N LYS A 343 -3.11 -22.81 8.07
CA LYS A 343 -3.09 -21.36 8.39
C LYS A 343 -4.18 -20.58 7.64
N LEU A 344 -4.50 -20.97 6.40
CA LEU A 344 -5.50 -20.29 5.57
C LEU A 344 -6.95 -20.57 5.98
N ILE A 345 -7.24 -21.66 6.71
CA ILE A 345 -8.63 -22.07 7.00
C ILE A 345 -9.39 -20.97 7.75
N SER A 346 -8.81 -20.44 8.84
CA SER A 346 -9.48 -19.44 9.67
C SER A 346 -9.80 -18.14 8.92
N PRO A 347 -8.85 -17.47 8.23
CA PRO A 347 -9.19 -16.27 7.48
C PRO A 347 -10.11 -16.57 6.28
N LEU A 348 -9.95 -17.71 5.61
CA LEU A 348 -10.85 -18.12 4.54
C LEU A 348 -12.29 -18.28 5.03
N HIS A 349 -12.48 -18.85 6.22
CA HIS A 349 -13.79 -18.98 6.86
C HIS A 349 -14.45 -17.62 7.10
N VAL A 350 -13.70 -16.63 7.59
CA VAL A 350 -14.22 -15.26 7.76
C VAL A 350 -14.68 -14.68 6.42
N LEU A 351 -13.89 -14.84 5.36
CA LEU A 351 -14.22 -14.32 4.03
C LEU A 351 -15.42 -15.04 3.40
N ALA A 352 -15.51 -16.36 3.56
CA ALA A 352 -16.53 -17.21 2.96
C ALA A 352 -17.93 -16.98 3.56
N PHE A 353 -18.01 -16.82 4.88
CA PHE A 353 -19.26 -16.66 5.63
C PHE A 353 -19.66 -15.19 5.83
N SER A 354 -18.84 -14.25 5.38
CA SER A 354 -19.18 -12.83 5.44
C SER A 354 -20.34 -12.49 4.49
N PRO A 355 -21.32 -11.67 4.92
CA PRO A 355 -22.34 -11.13 4.01
C PRO A 355 -21.75 -10.11 3.03
N LEU A 356 -20.49 -9.72 3.21
CA LEU A 356 -19.78 -8.84 2.32
C LEU A 356 -19.35 -9.59 1.05
N HIS A 357 -19.47 -8.90 -0.09
CA HIS A 357 -19.02 -9.38 -1.39
C HIS A 357 -18.13 -8.32 -2.02
N VAL A 358 -16.97 -8.72 -2.52
CA VAL A 358 -16.12 -7.84 -3.33
C VAL A 358 -16.73 -7.74 -4.71
N THR A 359 -17.10 -6.53 -5.14
CA THR A 359 -17.47 -6.26 -6.53
C THR A 359 -16.34 -5.56 -7.26
N THR A 360 -16.08 -5.92 -8.52
CA THR A 360 -15.15 -5.18 -9.39
C THR A 360 -15.77 -3.84 -9.76
N GLY A 361 -15.13 -2.74 -9.38
CA GLY A 361 -15.42 -1.44 -9.97
C GLY A 361 -15.01 -1.46 -11.44
N SER A 362 -15.96 -1.77 -12.33
CA SER A 362 -15.84 -1.34 -13.71
C SER A 362 -15.86 0.19 -13.70
N ASN A 363 -14.86 0.84 -14.29
CA ASN A 363 -15.01 2.19 -14.81
C ASN A 363 -16.21 2.19 -15.76
N SER A 364 -17.40 2.49 -15.24
CA SER A 364 -18.62 2.70 -16.01
C SER A 364 -19.53 3.61 -15.21
N LEU A 365 -19.17 4.89 -15.21
CA LEU A 365 -20.11 6.00 -15.15
C LEU A 365 -19.61 7.07 -16.13
N ALA A 366 -19.73 6.76 -17.42
CA ALA A 366 -19.73 7.75 -18.49
C ALA A 366 -20.83 7.37 -19.49
N HIS A 367 -21.87 8.21 -19.48
CA HIS A 367 -23.02 8.33 -20.36
C HIS A 367 -24.18 7.35 -20.22
#